data_AF-A0A316JBK5-F1
#
_entry.id   AF-A0A316JBK5-F1
#
_cell.length_a   1.000
_cell.length_b   1.000
_cell.length_c   1.000
_cell.angle_alpha   90.00
_cell.angle_beta   90.00
_cell.angle_gamma   90.00
#
_symmetry.space_group_name_H-M   'P 1'
#
loop_
_entity.id
_entity.type
_entity.pdbx_description
1 polymer ?
#
loop_
_entity_poly.entity_id
_entity_poly.type
_entity_poly.pdbx_seq_one_letter_code
_entity_poly.pdbx_strand_id
1 'polypeptide(L)'
;MVWIISLVIALVLTLPTFGLSLLVWIACFFLLSKAKQSANEARQKNREILNGYIRDPGLFMRDLHFPRWKPMSKENANRCGSLILNYIAHNPSEMQIFIDGIHQATTSGMLLSISRNDGHKATAIEMADGSLDKKIHLVCFRAVEALVHNNNFDYFNEINTKIMKKYINEIEATGKFEIEKEFSIF
;
A
#
# COMPACT_ATOMS: atom_id res chain seq x y z
N MET A 1 -4.40 16.25 65.80
CA MET A 1 -3.74 17.40 65.14
C MET A 1 -2.58 16.99 64.24
N VAL A 2 -1.60 16.20 64.72
CA VAL A 2 -0.40 15.79 63.93
C VAL A 2 -0.76 15.11 62.60
N TRP A 3 -1.76 14.21 62.59
CA TRP A 3 -2.20 13.49 61.40
C TRP A 3 -2.78 14.39 60.28
N ILE A 4 -3.40 15.51 60.65
CA ILE A 4 -3.96 16.47 59.69
C ILE A 4 -2.82 17.23 58.98
N ILE A 5 -1.77 17.58 59.72
CA ILE A 5 -0.59 18.28 59.19
C ILE A 5 0.17 17.38 58.22
N SER A 6 0.36 16.10 58.56
CA SER A 6 1.00 15.11 57.66
C SER A 6 0.20 14.90 56.38
N LEU A 7 -1.14 14.88 56.46
CA LEU A 7 -2.02 14.73 55.30
C LEU A 7 -1.96 15.94 54.36
N VAL A 8 -1.92 17.16 54.91
CA VAL A 8 -1.78 18.39 54.12
C VAL A 8 -0.41 18.43 53.42
N ILE A 9 0.67 18.08 54.12
CA ILE A 9 2.02 18.02 53.54
C ILE A 9 2.08 16.99 52.40
N ALA A 10 1.50 15.80 52.59
CA ALA A 10 1.41 14.78 51.54
C ALA A 10 0.63 15.28 50.32
N LEU A 11 -0.52 15.96 50.53
CA LEU A 11 -1.33 16.52 49.45
C LEU A 11 -0.55 17.58 48.63
N VAL A 12 0.16 18.46 49.33
CA VAL A 12 0.99 19.52 48.71
C VAL A 12 2.18 18.92 47.93
N LEU A 13 2.77 17.82 48.39
CA LEU A 13 3.84 17.10 47.68
C LEU A 13 3.33 16.27 46.50
N THR A 14 2.07 15.83 46.51
CA THR A 14 1.46 15.09 45.38
C THR A 14 1.04 15.99 44.22
N LEU A 15 0.72 17.27 44.48
CA LEU A 15 0.37 18.26 43.44
C LEU A 15 1.45 18.45 42.37
N PRO A 16 2.74 18.66 42.70
CA PRO A 16 3.79 18.80 41.68
C PRO A 16 4.04 17.49 40.92
N THR A 17 3.94 16.33 41.57
CA THR A 17 4.16 15.03 40.89
C THR A 17 3.02 14.70 39.91
N PHE A 18 1.77 14.92 40.30
CA PHE A 18 0.62 14.81 39.38
C PHE A 18 0.66 15.87 38.27
N GLY A 19 1.00 17.11 38.60
CA GLY A 19 1.13 18.20 37.62
C GLY A 19 2.21 17.93 36.58
N LEU A 20 3.40 17.46 37.00
CA LEU A 20 4.46 17.06 36.08
C LEU A 20 4.05 15.87 35.21
N SER A 21 3.38 14.85 35.77
CA SER A 21 2.88 13.72 34.99
C SER A 21 1.87 14.15 33.92
N LEU A 22 0.99 15.11 34.24
CA LEU A 22 0.02 15.66 33.28
C LEU A 22 0.73 16.43 32.17
N LEU A 23 1.72 17.26 32.51
CA LEU A 23 2.50 18.02 31.54
C LEU A 23 3.28 17.10 30.59
N VAL A 24 3.86 16.01 31.10
CA VAL A 24 4.52 14.98 30.26
C VAL A 24 3.51 14.33 29.31
N TRP A 25 2.32 13.97 29.79
CA TRP A 25 1.27 13.40 28.94
C TRP A 25 0.82 14.37 27.84
N ILE A 26 0.63 15.64 28.18
CA ILE A 26 0.27 16.70 27.23
C ILE A 26 1.38 16.88 26.19
N ALA A 27 2.64 16.96 26.61
CA ALA A 27 3.78 17.08 25.70
C ALA A 27 3.88 15.86 24.78
N CYS A 28 3.76 14.64 25.31
CA CYS A 28 3.73 13.41 24.51
C CYS A 28 2.56 13.41 23.51
N PHE A 29 1.36 13.83 23.93
CA PHE A 29 0.20 13.94 23.04
C PHE A 29 0.46 14.90 21.87
N PHE A 30 1.05 16.07 22.12
CA PHE A 30 1.38 17.03 21.06
C PHE A 30 2.50 16.54 20.13
N LEU A 31 3.51 15.83 20.66
CA LEU A 31 4.56 15.26 19.83
C LEU A 31 4.03 14.13 18.92
N LEU A 32 3.21 13.23 19.48
CA LEU A 32 2.57 12.15 18.74
C LEU A 32 1.56 12.69 17.71
N SER A 33 0.82 13.75 18.03
CA SER A 33 -0.13 14.35 17.10
C SER A 33 0.58 14.99 15.90
N LYS A 34 1.68 15.72 16.14
CA LYS A 34 2.51 16.30 15.06
C LYS A 34 3.12 15.23 14.16
N ALA A 35 3.67 14.16 14.75
CA ALA A 35 4.23 13.05 13.98
C ALA A 35 3.15 12.33 13.16
N LYS A 36 1.94 12.17 13.72
CA LYS A 36 0.80 11.59 12.99
C LYS A 36 0.32 12.50 11.86
N GLN A 37 0.31 13.81 12.08
CA GLN A 37 -0.06 14.78 11.05
C GLN A 37 0.94 14.77 9.89
N SER A 38 2.24 14.84 10.15
CA SER A 38 3.26 14.80 9.10
C SER A 38 3.24 13.48 8.32
N ALA A 39 3.01 12.34 8.99
CA ALA A 39 2.84 11.06 8.33
C ALA A 39 1.61 11.05 7.40
N ASN A 40 0.50 11.66 7.81
CA ASN A 40 -0.70 11.76 6.99
C ASN A 40 -0.51 12.69 5.79
N GLU A 41 0.16 13.83 5.97
CA GLU A 41 0.50 14.75 4.87
C GLU A 41 1.41 14.05 3.83
N ALA A 42 2.41 13.29 4.28
CA ALA A 42 3.27 12.51 3.39
C ALA A 42 2.48 11.45 2.61
N ARG A 43 1.55 10.74 3.27
CA ARG A 43 0.66 9.76 2.62
C ARG A 43 -0.25 10.41 1.58
N GLN A 44 -0.79 11.58 1.88
CA GLN A 44 -1.63 12.32 0.95
C GLN A 44 -0.83 12.76 -0.28
N LYS A 45 0.37 13.30 -0.09
CA LYS A 45 1.27 13.66 -1.19
C LYS A 45 1.62 12.46 -2.05
N ASN A 46 1.92 11.31 -1.43
CA ASN A 46 2.19 10.08 -2.16
C ASN A 46 1.00 9.61 -2.98
N ARG A 47 -0.21 9.73 -2.43
CA ARG A 47 -1.46 9.40 -3.11
C ARG A 47 -1.71 10.33 -4.30
N GLU A 48 -1.42 11.62 -4.18
CA GLU A 48 -1.51 12.58 -5.28
C GLU A 48 -0.55 12.21 -6.42
N ILE A 49 0.68 11.82 -6.11
CA ILE A 49 1.64 11.32 -7.09
C ILE A 49 1.09 10.08 -7.80
N LEU A 50 0.60 9.09 -7.04
CA LEU A 50 0.02 7.85 -7.60
C LEU A 50 -1.21 8.12 -8.48
N ASN A 51 -2.10 9.04 -8.08
CA ASN A 51 -3.24 9.46 -8.88
C ASN A 51 -2.82 10.13 -10.20
N GLY A 52 -1.64 10.76 -10.22
CA GLY A 52 -1.01 11.26 -11.44
C GLY A 52 -0.60 10.15 -12.41
N TYR A 53 -0.35 8.93 -11.92
CA TYR A 53 -0.05 7.77 -12.76
C TYR A 53 -1.28 6.91 -13.05
N ILE A 54 -2.22 6.80 -12.12
CA ILE A 54 -3.38 5.90 -12.22
C ILE A 54 -4.65 6.70 -11.93
N ARG A 55 -5.42 6.99 -12.98
CA ARG A 55 -6.69 7.73 -12.88
C ARG A 55 -7.89 6.86 -12.49
N ASP A 56 -7.89 5.61 -12.94
CA ASP A 56 -8.99 4.66 -12.70
C ASP A 56 -8.44 3.39 -12.02
N PRO A 57 -8.64 3.26 -10.70
CA PRO A 57 -8.18 2.10 -9.94
C PRO A 57 -8.81 0.78 -10.42
N GLY A 58 -10.05 0.81 -10.94
CA GLY A 58 -10.74 -0.38 -11.43
C GLY A 58 -10.18 -0.87 -12.76
N LEU A 59 -9.87 0.05 -13.69
CA LEU A 59 -9.16 -0.30 -14.93
C LEU A 59 -7.76 -0.84 -14.62
N PHE A 60 -7.04 -0.18 -13.72
CA PHE A 60 -5.74 -0.66 -13.25
C PHE A 60 -5.84 -2.08 -12.66
N MET A 61 -6.83 -2.34 -11.81
CA MET A 61 -7.03 -3.65 -11.21
C MET A 61 -7.35 -4.73 -12.26
N ARG A 62 -8.11 -4.39 -13.29
CA ARG A 62 -8.49 -5.32 -14.36
C ARG A 62 -7.32 -5.69 -15.27
N ASP A 63 -6.45 -4.71 -15.54
CA ASP A 63 -5.29 -4.89 -16.42
C ASP A 63 -4.07 -5.42 -15.64
N LEU A 64 -4.21 -5.60 -14.32
CA LEU A 64 -3.25 -6.25 -13.46
C LEU A 64 -3.48 -7.76 -13.51
N HIS A 65 -2.48 -8.51 -14.00
CA HIS A 65 -2.66 -9.93 -14.27
C HIS A 65 -2.37 -10.76 -13.02
N PHE A 66 -3.42 -11.23 -12.36
CA PHE A 66 -3.29 -12.12 -11.20
C PHE A 66 -3.45 -13.60 -11.59
N PRO A 67 -2.73 -14.51 -10.89
CA PRO A 67 -2.92 -15.95 -11.06
C PRO A 67 -4.36 -16.36 -10.70
N ARG A 68 -5.02 -17.05 -11.64
CA ARG A 68 -6.36 -17.65 -11.44
C ARG A 68 -7.41 -16.66 -10.93
N TRP A 69 -7.35 -15.44 -11.46
CA TRP A 69 -8.30 -14.38 -11.17
C TRP A 69 -9.68 -14.67 -11.77
N LYS A 70 -10.74 -14.63 -10.95
CA LYS A 70 -12.10 -14.62 -11.47
C LYS A 70 -12.50 -13.20 -11.89
N PRO A 71 -13.31 -13.04 -12.94
CA PRO A 71 -13.83 -11.73 -13.31
C PRO A 71 -14.65 -11.15 -12.14
N MET A 72 -14.16 -10.07 -11.54
CA MET A 72 -14.87 -9.38 -10.47
C MET A 72 -15.77 -8.26 -11.00
N SER A 73 -16.76 -7.87 -10.20
CA SER A 73 -17.61 -6.72 -10.53
C SER A 73 -16.78 -5.44 -10.63
N LYS A 74 -17.25 -4.48 -11.43
CA LYS A 74 -16.61 -3.16 -11.58
C LYS A 74 -16.43 -2.45 -10.24
N GLU A 75 -17.40 -2.59 -9.34
CA GLU A 75 -17.35 -1.99 -8.01
C GLU A 75 -16.26 -2.64 -7.15
N ASN A 76 -16.15 -3.97 -7.16
CA ASN A 76 -15.11 -4.69 -6.44
C ASN A 76 -13.72 -4.36 -7.00
N ALA A 77 -13.58 -4.20 -8.32
CA ALA A 77 -12.34 -3.80 -8.97
C ALA A 77 -11.87 -2.42 -8.52
N ASN A 78 -12.79 -1.45 -8.49
CA ASN A 78 -12.50 -0.11 -7.99
C ASN A 78 -12.07 -0.12 -6.52
N ARG A 79 -12.77 -0.90 -5.67
CA ARG A 79 -12.43 -1.02 -4.25
C ARG A 79 -11.06 -1.67 -4.06
N CYS A 80 -10.79 -2.80 -4.72
CA CYS A 80 -9.50 -3.51 -4.64
C CYS A 80 -8.35 -2.64 -5.16
N GLY A 81 -8.49 -2.06 -6.34
CA GLY A 81 -7.49 -1.15 -6.90
C GLY A 81 -7.21 0.03 -5.96
N SER A 82 -8.25 0.63 -5.37
CA SER A 82 -8.09 1.71 -4.40
C SER A 82 -7.35 1.26 -3.14
N LEU A 83 -7.60 0.04 -2.63
CA LEU A 83 -6.89 -0.51 -1.47
C LEU A 83 -5.42 -0.76 -1.78
N ILE A 84 -5.10 -1.29 -2.96
CA ILE A 84 -3.71 -1.49 -3.41
C ILE A 84 -2.99 -0.14 -3.52
N LEU A 85 -3.58 0.85 -4.19
CA LEU A 85 -2.98 2.19 -4.33
C LEU A 85 -2.80 2.86 -2.97
N ASN A 86 -3.75 2.70 -2.06
CA ASN A 86 -3.61 3.17 -0.69
C ASN A 86 -2.45 2.48 0.02
N TYR A 87 -2.33 1.15 -0.08
CA TYR A 87 -1.20 0.42 0.48
C TYR A 87 0.14 0.98 -0.05
N ILE A 88 0.26 1.17 -1.36
CA ILE A 88 1.47 1.71 -1.98
C ILE A 88 1.75 3.13 -1.46
N ALA A 89 0.75 4.01 -1.36
CA ALA A 89 0.92 5.36 -0.83
C ALA A 89 1.44 5.38 0.63
N HIS A 90 1.10 4.35 1.41
CA HIS A 90 1.52 4.21 2.80
C HIS A 90 2.91 3.57 2.97
N ASN A 91 3.49 3.01 1.90
CA ASN A 91 4.77 2.31 1.91
C ASN A 91 5.73 2.95 0.89
N PRO A 92 6.55 3.94 1.29
CA PRO A 92 7.40 4.69 0.36
C PRO A 92 8.38 3.84 -0.45
N SER A 93 8.91 2.75 0.14
CA SER A 93 9.80 1.80 -0.55
C SER A 93 9.08 1.09 -1.70
N GLU A 94 7.86 0.62 -1.45
CA GLU A 94 7.01 -0.03 -2.46
C GLU A 94 6.59 0.97 -3.55
N MET A 95 6.28 2.21 -3.16
CA MET A 95 5.97 3.29 -4.10
C MET A 95 7.11 3.60 -5.05
N GLN A 96 8.35 3.60 -4.57
CA GLN A 96 9.52 3.83 -5.42
C GLN A 96 9.67 2.71 -6.47
N ILE A 97 9.62 1.45 -6.03
CA ILE A 97 9.71 0.29 -6.94
C ILE A 97 8.59 0.32 -7.99
N PHE A 98 7.38 0.70 -7.57
CA PHE A 98 6.22 0.80 -8.44
C PHE A 98 6.39 1.88 -9.52
N ILE A 99 6.85 3.06 -9.13
CA ILE A 99 7.11 4.18 -10.06
C ILE A 99 8.24 3.82 -11.02
N ASP A 100 9.29 3.16 -10.55
CA ASP A 100 10.39 2.67 -11.39
C ASP A 100 9.90 1.65 -12.43
N GLY A 101 8.99 0.75 -12.03
CA GLY A 101 8.33 -0.19 -12.95
C GLY A 101 7.50 0.51 -14.02
N ILE A 102 6.69 1.51 -13.64
CA ILE A 102 5.95 2.33 -14.60
C ILE A 102 6.90 3.04 -15.56
N HIS A 103 7.97 3.66 -15.05
CA HIS A 103 8.96 4.33 -15.89
C HIS A 103 9.64 3.35 -16.86
N GLN A 104 10.04 2.17 -16.40
CA GLN A 104 10.62 1.13 -17.23
C GLN A 104 9.65 0.70 -18.35
N ALA A 105 8.38 0.42 -18.02
CA ALA A 105 7.36 0.05 -19.01
C ALA A 105 7.06 1.17 -20.03
N THR A 106 7.01 2.43 -19.57
CA THR A 106 6.82 3.58 -20.47
C THR A 106 8.01 3.83 -21.40
N THR A 107 9.22 3.45 -20.98
CA THR A 107 10.45 3.70 -21.76
C THR A 107 10.74 2.57 -22.73
N SER A 108 10.42 1.32 -22.36
CA SER A 108 10.65 0.13 -23.20
C SER A 108 9.53 -0.13 -24.20
N GLY A 109 8.34 0.43 -24.00
CA GLY A 109 7.24 0.31 -24.94
C GLY A 109 7.59 0.93 -26.30
N MET A 110 7.41 0.16 -27.38
CA MET A 110 7.49 0.61 -28.78
C MET A 110 6.45 1.71 -29.14
N LEU A 111 5.62 2.12 -28.17
CA LEU A 111 4.63 3.19 -28.23
C LEU A 111 5.01 4.30 -27.23
N LEU A 112 5.73 5.32 -27.71
CA LEU A 112 5.95 6.63 -27.06
C LEU A 112 4.65 7.40 -26.71
N SER A 113 3.48 6.78 -26.82
CA SER A 113 2.16 7.41 -26.68
C SER A 113 1.47 7.13 -25.34
N ILE A 114 2.14 6.49 -24.38
CA ILE A 114 1.57 6.29 -23.05
C ILE A 114 1.69 7.61 -22.32
N SER A 115 0.57 8.31 -22.17
CA SER A 115 0.51 9.44 -21.25
C SER A 115 0.90 8.92 -19.86
N ARG A 116 1.69 9.70 -19.11
CA ARG A 116 2.07 9.40 -17.71
C ARG A 116 0.88 8.95 -16.84
N ASN A 117 -0.34 9.35 -17.23
CA ASN A 117 -1.62 9.08 -16.58
C ASN A 117 -2.24 7.69 -16.86
N ASP A 118 -1.62 6.85 -17.69
CA ASP A 118 -2.16 5.55 -18.13
C ASP A 118 -1.40 4.37 -17.47
N GLY A 119 -1.19 4.42 -16.15
CA GLY A 119 -0.47 3.38 -15.40
C GLY A 119 -1.05 1.96 -15.53
N HIS A 120 -2.34 1.83 -15.88
CA HIS A 120 -2.95 0.55 -16.24
C HIS A 120 -2.41 -0.06 -17.55
N LYS A 121 -1.91 0.76 -18.49
CA LYS A 121 -1.24 0.25 -19.70
C LYS A 121 0.17 -0.24 -19.37
N ALA A 122 0.81 0.39 -18.38
CA ALA A 122 2.13 -0.02 -17.92
C ALA A 122 2.10 -1.45 -17.33
N THR A 123 1.05 -1.84 -16.60
CA THR A 123 0.88 -3.23 -16.12
C THR A 123 0.78 -4.21 -17.30
N ALA A 124 -0.03 -3.88 -18.31
CA ALA A 124 -0.23 -4.75 -19.47
C ALA A 124 1.06 -4.92 -20.29
N ILE A 125 1.84 -3.85 -20.46
CA ILE A 125 3.13 -3.88 -21.16
C ILE A 125 4.17 -4.65 -20.35
N GLU A 126 4.24 -4.39 -19.05
CA GLU A 126 5.12 -5.14 -18.16
C GLU A 126 4.82 -6.63 -18.28
N MET A 127 3.55 -7.05 -18.42
CA MET A 127 3.22 -8.46 -18.65
C MET A 127 3.61 -8.95 -20.05
N ALA A 128 3.29 -8.19 -21.09
CA ALA A 128 3.50 -8.57 -22.49
C ALA A 128 4.98 -8.63 -22.89
N ASP A 129 5.82 -7.78 -22.31
CA ASP A 129 7.25 -7.73 -22.58
C ASP A 129 8.02 -8.59 -21.55
N GLY A 130 8.50 -9.75 -22.00
CA GLY A 130 9.30 -10.67 -21.18
C GLY A 130 10.71 -10.16 -20.85
N SER A 131 11.14 -9.03 -21.41
CA SER A 131 12.42 -8.40 -21.09
C SER A 131 12.35 -7.47 -19.88
N LEU A 132 11.16 -7.02 -19.49
CA LEU A 132 10.97 -6.11 -18.36
C LEU A 132 10.89 -6.85 -17.03
N ASP A 133 11.48 -6.23 -16.01
CA ASP A 133 11.30 -6.66 -14.63
C ASP A 133 9.85 -6.45 -14.23
N LYS A 134 9.26 -7.44 -13.56
CA LYS A 134 7.85 -7.43 -13.18
C LYS A 134 7.58 -6.65 -11.89
N LYS A 135 8.13 -5.43 -11.80
CA LYS A 135 8.13 -4.58 -10.59
C LYS A 135 6.73 -4.12 -10.20
N ILE A 136 5.90 -3.73 -11.17
CA ILE A 136 4.52 -3.30 -10.94
C ILE A 136 3.72 -4.48 -10.36
N HIS A 137 3.82 -5.67 -10.97
CA HIS A 137 3.17 -6.87 -10.44
C HIS A 137 3.71 -7.28 -9.07
N LEU A 138 5.03 -7.21 -8.84
CA LEU A 138 5.63 -7.53 -7.54
C LEU A 138 5.03 -6.68 -6.41
N VAL A 139 5.03 -5.36 -6.58
CA VAL A 139 4.50 -4.44 -5.57
C VAL A 139 3.01 -4.70 -5.32
N CYS A 140 2.24 -4.92 -6.39
CA CYS A 140 0.82 -5.24 -6.26
C CYS A 140 0.56 -6.58 -5.56
N PHE A 141 1.36 -7.62 -5.84
CA PHE A 141 1.23 -8.93 -5.19
C PHE A 141 1.57 -8.84 -3.71
N ARG A 142 2.63 -8.11 -3.34
CA ARG A 142 2.96 -7.82 -1.94
C ARG A 142 1.86 -7.01 -1.25
N ALA A 143 1.28 -6.02 -1.94
CA ALA A 143 0.15 -5.25 -1.42
C ALA A 143 -1.05 -6.16 -1.12
N VAL A 144 -1.41 -7.05 -2.04
CA VAL A 144 -2.50 -8.01 -1.83
C VAL A 144 -2.17 -8.98 -0.70
N GLU A 145 -0.95 -9.53 -0.63
CA GLU A 145 -0.54 -10.42 0.46
C GLU A 145 -0.71 -9.73 1.82
N ALA A 146 -0.24 -8.49 1.94
CA ALA A 146 -0.38 -7.70 3.15
C ALA A 146 -1.84 -7.36 3.48
N LEU A 147 -2.65 -7.05 2.46
CA LEU A 147 -4.06 -6.70 2.65
C LEU A 147 -4.89 -7.92 3.08
N VAL A 148 -4.65 -9.10 2.50
CA VAL A 148 -5.33 -10.35 2.85
C VAL A 148 -4.89 -10.86 4.23
N HIS A 149 -3.61 -10.77 4.57
CA HIS A 149 -3.14 -11.22 5.88
C HIS A 149 -3.71 -10.35 7.01
N ASN A 150 -3.85 -9.06 6.79
CA ASN A 150 -4.28 -8.12 7.82
C ASN A 150 -5.79 -7.87 7.85
N ASN A 151 -6.52 -8.23 6.79
CA ASN A 151 -7.95 -7.93 6.68
C ASN A 151 -8.71 -9.06 6.00
N ASN A 152 -9.91 -9.33 6.50
CA ASN A 152 -10.84 -10.29 5.92
C ASN A 152 -11.74 -9.60 4.88
N PHE A 153 -11.15 -9.04 3.82
CA PHE A 153 -11.93 -8.43 2.75
C PHE A 153 -12.44 -9.51 1.80
N ASP A 154 -13.77 -9.63 1.69
CA ASP A 154 -14.42 -10.62 0.82
C ASP A 154 -13.99 -10.52 -0.65
N TYR A 155 -13.56 -9.34 -1.08
CA TYR A 155 -13.15 -9.04 -2.45
C TYR A 155 -11.83 -9.71 -2.86
N PHE A 156 -11.00 -10.13 -1.90
CA PHE A 156 -9.74 -10.82 -2.17
C PHE A 156 -9.86 -12.36 -2.07
N ASN A 157 -11.03 -12.88 -1.69
CA ASN A 157 -11.27 -14.33 -1.60
C ASN A 157 -11.14 -15.03 -2.97
N GLU A 158 -11.26 -14.27 -4.06
CA GLU A 158 -11.12 -14.76 -5.42
C GLU A 158 -9.64 -14.89 -5.86
N ILE A 159 -8.69 -14.40 -5.06
CA ILE A 159 -7.26 -14.46 -5.34
C ILE A 159 -6.64 -15.71 -4.73
N ASN A 160 -5.95 -16.49 -5.55
CA ASN A 160 -5.15 -17.59 -5.04
C ASN A 160 -3.82 -17.08 -4.44
N THR A 161 -3.84 -16.78 -3.15
CA THR A 161 -2.68 -16.24 -2.42
C THR A 161 -1.48 -17.19 -2.39
N LYS A 162 -1.69 -18.51 -2.45
CA LYS A 162 -0.59 -19.49 -2.49
C LYS A 162 0.21 -19.39 -3.78
N ILE A 163 -0.47 -19.30 -4.92
CA ILE A 163 0.18 -19.16 -6.23
C ILE A 163 0.82 -17.76 -6.34
N MET A 164 0.13 -16.72 -5.87
CA MET A 164 0.67 -15.38 -5.85
C MET A 164 2.01 -15.30 -5.07
N LYS A 165 2.12 -16.01 -3.94
CA LYS A 165 3.37 -16.08 -3.17
C LYS A 165 4.51 -16.78 -3.92
N LYS A 166 4.21 -17.80 -4.73
CA LYS A 166 5.18 -18.42 -5.64
C LYS A 166 5.70 -17.38 -6.65
N TYR A 167 4.80 -16.60 -7.26
CA TYR A 167 5.21 -15.55 -8.21
C TYR A 167 6.01 -14.42 -7.55
N ILE A 168 5.68 -14.01 -6.31
CA ILE A 168 6.50 -13.03 -5.58
C ILE A 168 7.95 -13.53 -5.49
N ASN A 169 8.14 -14.78 -5.04
CA ASN A 169 9.47 -15.37 -4.91
C ASN A 169 10.20 -15.48 -6.26
N GLU A 170 9.49 -15.84 -7.33
CA GLU A 170 10.06 -15.92 -8.68
C GLU A 170 10.50 -14.56 -9.22
N ILE A 171 9.67 -13.53 -9.04
CA ILE A 171 10.01 -12.15 -9.46
C ILE A 171 11.18 -11.63 -8.63
N GLU A 172 11.23 -11.90 -7.33
CA GLU A 172 12.37 -11.50 -6.49
C GLU A 172 13.68 -12.20 -6.89
N ALA A 173 13.60 -13.48 -7.28
CA ALA A 173 14.77 -14.24 -7.68
C ALA A 173 15.27 -13.93 -9.10
N THR A 174 14.36 -13.64 -10.04
CA THR A 174 14.68 -13.59 -11.47
C THR A 174 14.27 -12.30 -12.17
N GLY A 175 13.52 -11.44 -11.48
CA GLY A 175 12.84 -10.28 -12.08
C GLY A 175 11.60 -10.64 -12.90
N LYS A 176 11.28 -11.95 -13.05
CA LYS A 176 10.28 -12.44 -14.02
C LYS A 176 9.32 -13.44 -13.39
N PHE A 177 8.14 -13.56 -13.99
CA PHE A 177 7.23 -14.67 -13.76
C PHE A 177 6.43 -14.94 -15.05
N GLU A 178 5.97 -16.17 -15.19
CA GLU A 178 5.03 -16.55 -16.24
C GLU A 178 3.71 -16.99 -15.60
N ILE A 179 2.60 -16.46 -16.11
CA ILE A 179 1.29 -16.95 -15.69
C ILE A 179 1.10 -18.32 -16.33
N GLU A 180 1.06 -19.38 -15.51
CA GLU A 180 0.66 -20.71 -15.94
C GLU A 180 -0.67 -20.59 -16.69
N LYS A 181 -0.66 -20.77 -18.02
CA LYS A 181 -1.83 -20.69 -18.93
C LYS A 181 -2.85 -21.81 -18.73
N GLU A 182 -2.91 -22.43 -17.56
CA GLU A 182 -3.96 -23.38 -17.25
C GLU A 182 -5.24 -22.61 -16.93
N PHE A 183 -6.19 -22.70 -17.87
CA PHE A 183 -7.58 -22.24 -17.81
C PHE A 183 -7.89 -20.80 -18.29
N SER A 184 -7.30 -20.38 -19.41
CA SER A 184 -7.99 -19.45 -20.32
C SER A 184 -9.05 -20.19 -21.14
N ILE A 185 -10.09 -20.71 -20.49
CA ILE A 185 -11.35 -21.08 -21.13
C ILE A 185 -12.45 -20.51 -20.23
N PHE A 186 -13.30 -19.69 -20.86
CA PHE A 186 -14.50 -18.98 -20.38
C PHE A 186 -14.32 -17.48 -20.13
#